data_AF-A0AAI9PKM7-F1
#
_entry.id   AF-A0AAI9PKM7-F1
#
_cell.length_a   1.000
_cell.length_b   1.000
_cell.length_c   1.000
_cell.angle_alpha   90.00
_cell.angle_beta   90.00
_cell.angle_gamma   90.00
#
_symmetry.space_group_name_H-M   'P 1'
#
loop_
_entity.id
_entity.type
_entity.pdbx_description
1 polymer ?
#
loop_
_entity_poly.entity_id
_entity_poly.type
_entity_poly.pdbx_seq_one_letter_code
_entity_poly.pdbx_strand_id
1 'polypeptide(L)'
;MRSAMLGCGFVHAGYVDGTTMTSDDHARAQLCMIDNGFVYQDRRIVCTDNPDLPACANVPRGKTFGTDPDFDPALLKRRPPRPPAYTYWSRPGTDTEGVKRAMAACGYSTVIEPIDTMLLNDIAAAELCMIDKQFIYALPANALLCKNPPGLPACRHRVIDAARCCAPPKAAGQR
;
A
#
# COMPACT_ATOMS: atom_id res chain seq x y z
N MET A 1 -6.94 -5.53 -26.83
CA MET A 1 -6.27 -4.95 -25.65
C MET A 1 -7.24 -4.74 -24.48
N ARG A 2 -8.22 -3.82 -24.57
CA ARG A 2 -9.17 -3.56 -23.46
C ARG A 2 -9.84 -4.82 -22.89
N SER A 3 -10.41 -5.68 -23.74
CA SER A 3 -11.07 -6.91 -23.29
C SER A 3 -10.10 -7.89 -22.62
N ALA A 4 -8.84 -7.95 -23.08
CA ALA A 4 -7.82 -8.79 -22.47
C ALA A 4 -7.42 -8.26 -21.08
N MET A 5 -7.23 -6.94 -20.96
CA MET A 5 -6.95 -6.32 -19.66
C MET A 5 -8.08 -6.58 -18.65
N LEU A 6 -9.34 -6.33 -19.05
CA LEU A 6 -10.49 -6.64 -18.20
C LEU A 6 -10.57 -8.14 -17.87
N GLY A 7 -10.28 -9.01 -18.83
CA GLY A 7 -10.23 -10.46 -18.63
C GLY A 7 -9.13 -10.91 -17.66
N CYS A 8 -8.02 -10.18 -17.61
CA CYS A 8 -6.93 -10.39 -16.65
C CYS A 8 -7.16 -9.69 -15.30
N GLY A 9 -8.31 -9.04 -15.08
CA GLY A 9 -8.68 -8.46 -13.80
C GLY A 9 -8.32 -6.99 -13.61
N PHE A 10 -7.84 -6.29 -14.64
CA PHE A 10 -7.72 -4.83 -14.56
C PHE A 10 -9.09 -4.19 -14.40
N VAL A 11 -9.24 -3.31 -13.42
CA VAL A 11 -10.48 -2.54 -13.21
C VAL A 11 -10.73 -1.54 -14.34
N HIS A 12 -9.66 -0.98 -14.91
CA HIS A 12 -9.70 -0.10 -16.07
C HIS A 12 -8.49 -0.31 -16.98
N ALA A 13 -8.68 -0.10 -18.28
CA ALA A 13 -7.65 -0.32 -19.30
C ALA A 13 -6.68 0.87 -19.49
N GLY A 14 -6.90 2.00 -18.80
CA GLY A 14 -6.13 3.23 -18.99
C GLY A 14 -5.50 3.83 -17.74
N TYR A 15 -6.00 3.49 -16.55
CA TYR A 15 -5.48 4.00 -15.28
C TYR A 15 -5.78 3.01 -14.16
N VAL A 16 -4.77 2.74 -13.33
CA VAL A 16 -4.86 1.86 -12.16
C VAL A 16 -4.19 2.60 -11.02
N ASP A 17 -4.89 2.72 -9.90
CA ASP A 17 -4.35 3.28 -8.66
C ASP A 17 -4.87 2.52 -7.44
N GLY A 18 -4.34 2.86 -6.26
CA GLY A 18 -4.74 2.25 -5.01
C GLY A 18 -6.20 2.49 -4.60
N THR A 19 -6.94 3.38 -5.28
CA THR A 19 -8.37 3.60 -4.98
C THR A 19 -9.27 2.57 -5.62
N THR A 20 -8.81 1.96 -6.71
CA THR A 20 -9.59 1.02 -7.51
C THR A 20 -9.00 -0.38 -7.55
N MET A 21 -7.70 -0.54 -7.25
CA MET A 21 -7.03 -1.83 -7.31
C MET A 21 -5.86 -1.91 -6.32
N THR A 22 -5.65 -3.07 -5.70
CA THR A 22 -4.51 -3.31 -4.82
C THR A 22 -3.22 -3.52 -5.62
N SER A 23 -2.05 -3.36 -4.98
CA SER A 23 -0.77 -3.67 -5.65
C SER A 23 -0.67 -5.15 -6.04
N ASP A 24 -1.18 -6.05 -5.19
CA ASP A 24 -1.19 -7.50 -5.47
C ASP A 24 -2.08 -7.85 -6.67
N ASP A 25 -3.28 -7.26 -6.76
CA ASP A 25 -4.17 -7.46 -7.92
C ASP A 25 -3.56 -6.87 -9.20
N HIS A 26 -2.85 -5.75 -9.10
CA HIS A 26 -2.11 -5.18 -10.22
C HIS A 26 -0.99 -6.08 -10.71
N ALA A 27 -0.19 -6.62 -9.80
CA ALA A 27 0.82 -7.60 -10.12
C ALA A 27 0.20 -8.82 -10.82
N ARG A 28 -0.89 -9.37 -10.26
CA ARG A 28 -1.60 -10.53 -10.84
C ARG A 28 -2.11 -10.24 -12.25
N ALA A 29 -2.70 -9.08 -12.48
CA ALA A 29 -3.25 -8.70 -13.77
C ALA A 29 -2.15 -8.48 -14.83
N GLN A 30 -1.03 -7.87 -14.45
CA GLN A 30 0.14 -7.75 -15.34
C GLN A 30 0.71 -9.11 -15.74
N LEU A 31 0.86 -10.02 -14.77
CA LEU A 31 1.36 -11.37 -15.04
C LEU A 31 0.42 -12.15 -15.96
N CYS A 32 -0.90 -12.08 -15.74
CA CYS A 32 -1.88 -12.68 -16.64
C CYS A 32 -1.71 -12.18 -18.09
N MET A 33 -1.49 -10.88 -18.30
CA MET A 33 -1.26 -10.34 -19.65
C MET A 33 0.03 -10.93 -20.26
N ILE A 34 1.11 -11.02 -19.49
CA ILE A 34 2.37 -11.63 -19.96
C ILE A 34 2.17 -13.10 -20.32
N ASP A 35 1.46 -13.86 -19.49
CA ASP A 35 1.16 -15.29 -19.73
C ASP A 35 0.29 -15.49 -20.98
N ASN A 36 -0.51 -14.48 -21.35
CA ASN A 36 -1.29 -14.46 -22.60
C ASN A 36 -0.49 -13.91 -23.80
N GLY A 37 0.82 -13.77 -23.68
CA GLY A 37 1.72 -13.38 -24.77
C GLY A 37 1.78 -11.88 -25.04
N PHE A 38 1.25 -11.04 -24.15
CA PHE A 38 1.40 -9.59 -24.26
C PHE A 38 2.77 -9.13 -23.74
N VAL A 39 3.34 -8.12 -24.39
CA VAL A 39 4.60 -7.49 -23.98
C VAL A 39 4.31 -6.21 -23.22
N TYR A 40 4.81 -6.10 -21.99
CA TYR A 40 4.70 -4.88 -21.20
C TYR A 40 5.60 -3.78 -21.80
N GLN A 41 5.05 -2.59 -22.01
CA GLN A 41 5.71 -1.52 -22.77
C GLN A 41 6.42 -0.49 -21.89
N ASP A 42 6.11 -0.47 -20.60
CA ASP A 42 6.82 0.39 -19.64
C ASP A 42 8.06 -0.34 -19.10
N ARG A 43 8.82 0.32 -18.23
CA ARG A 43 10.16 -0.10 -17.81
C ARG A 43 10.21 -1.47 -17.14
N ARG A 44 9.32 -1.73 -16.19
CA ARG A 44 9.30 -2.96 -15.38
C ARG A 44 7.91 -3.19 -14.78
N ILE A 45 7.54 -4.45 -14.57
CA ILE A 45 6.29 -4.80 -13.90
C ILE A 45 6.34 -4.57 -12.40
N VAL A 46 5.18 -4.56 -11.74
CA VAL A 46 5.05 -4.38 -10.28
C VAL A 46 5.89 -5.39 -9.50
N CYS A 47 5.94 -6.64 -9.97
CA CYS A 47 6.71 -7.72 -9.32
C CYS A 47 8.22 -7.52 -9.30
N THR A 48 8.74 -6.60 -10.12
CA THR A 48 10.16 -6.27 -10.11
C THR A 48 10.56 -5.55 -8.82
N ASP A 49 9.76 -4.59 -8.39
CA ASP A 49 10.07 -3.75 -7.22
C ASP A 49 9.40 -4.23 -5.93
N ASN A 50 8.35 -5.07 -6.05
CA ASN A 50 7.59 -5.63 -4.93
C ASN A 50 7.60 -7.17 -5.01
N PRO A 51 8.78 -7.80 -4.85
CA PRO A 51 8.97 -9.23 -5.00
C PRO A 51 8.21 -10.08 -3.98
N ASP A 52 7.77 -9.47 -2.88
CA ASP A 52 7.15 -10.11 -1.72
C ASP A 52 5.61 -10.10 -1.80
N LEU A 53 5.02 -9.47 -2.82
CA LEU A 53 3.59 -9.57 -3.08
C LEU A 53 3.20 -11.04 -3.35
N PRO A 54 2.05 -11.51 -2.83
CA PRO A 54 1.56 -12.87 -3.08
C PRO A 54 1.53 -13.27 -4.56
N ALA A 55 1.06 -12.41 -5.45
CA ALA A 55 1.01 -12.64 -6.89
C ALA A 55 2.41 -12.83 -7.52
N CYS A 56 3.45 -12.27 -6.89
CA CYS A 56 4.82 -12.27 -7.41
C CYS A 56 5.67 -13.44 -6.90
N ALA A 57 5.11 -14.31 -6.05
CA ALA A 57 5.85 -15.39 -5.39
C ALA A 57 6.59 -16.34 -6.37
N ASN A 58 6.01 -16.55 -7.55
CA ASN A 58 6.54 -17.48 -8.57
C ASN A 58 7.24 -16.78 -9.74
N VAL A 59 7.42 -15.45 -9.68
CA VAL A 59 8.08 -14.70 -10.75
C VAL A 59 9.59 -14.90 -10.67
N PRO A 60 10.27 -15.31 -11.76
CA PRO A 60 11.72 -15.49 -11.75
C PRO A 60 12.43 -14.21 -11.29
N ARG A 61 13.29 -14.34 -10.28
CA ARG A 61 14.01 -13.19 -9.71
C ARG A 61 14.97 -12.59 -10.74
N GLY A 62 15.02 -11.26 -10.77
CA GLY A 62 15.88 -10.49 -11.68
C GLY A 62 15.23 -10.18 -13.02
N LYS A 63 13.97 -10.59 -13.23
CA LYS A 63 13.19 -10.26 -14.43
C LYS A 63 12.41 -8.97 -14.28
N THR A 64 12.47 -8.13 -15.32
CA THR A 64 11.71 -6.87 -15.41
C THR A 64 10.42 -7.01 -16.22
N PHE A 65 10.42 -7.89 -17.23
CA PHE A 65 9.37 -8.07 -18.24
C PHE A 65 8.96 -6.79 -18.99
N GLY A 66 9.69 -5.70 -18.84
CA GLY A 66 9.47 -4.41 -19.50
C GLY A 66 10.67 -4.01 -20.35
N THR A 67 10.87 -2.71 -20.56
CA THR A 67 11.97 -2.18 -21.38
C THR A 67 13.31 -2.08 -20.66
N ASP A 68 13.32 -2.11 -19.32
CA ASP A 68 14.57 -2.19 -18.54
C ASP A 68 15.20 -3.59 -18.71
N PRO A 69 16.54 -3.70 -18.75
CA PRO A 69 17.20 -5.00 -18.74
C PRO A 69 16.95 -5.74 -17.42
N ASP A 70 17.04 -7.06 -17.48
CA ASP A 70 17.11 -7.90 -16.29
C ASP A 70 18.24 -7.43 -15.35
N PHE A 71 18.02 -7.57 -14.04
CA PHE A 71 18.86 -7.00 -12.99
C PHE A 71 19.28 -8.05 -11.97
N ASP A 72 20.32 -7.74 -11.19
CA ASP A 72 20.76 -8.60 -10.08
C ASP A 72 19.78 -8.50 -8.89
N PRO A 73 19.09 -9.59 -8.50
CA PRO A 73 18.19 -9.60 -7.34
C PRO A 73 18.85 -9.20 -6.02
N ALA A 74 20.19 -9.32 -5.90
CA ALA A 74 20.92 -8.87 -4.71
C ALA A 74 20.79 -7.35 -4.49
N LEU A 75 20.48 -6.57 -5.54
CA LEU A 75 20.21 -5.14 -5.42
C LEU A 75 18.92 -4.84 -4.67
N LEU A 76 17.91 -5.73 -4.71
CA LEU A 76 16.65 -5.54 -3.96
C LEU A 76 16.89 -5.57 -2.45
N LYS A 77 17.83 -6.41 -1.99
CA LYS A 77 18.21 -6.52 -0.57
C LYS A 77 18.86 -5.25 0.00
N ARG A 78 19.29 -4.33 -0.87
CA ARG A 78 19.90 -3.05 -0.46
C ARG A 78 18.86 -1.97 -0.16
N ARG A 79 17.59 -2.19 -0.51
CA ARG A 79 16.52 -1.25 -0.19
C ARG A 79 16.22 -1.36 1.31
N PRO A 80 16.29 -0.25 2.09
CA PRO A 80 15.88 -0.28 3.47
C PRO A 80 14.40 -0.70 3.56
N PRO A 81 14.05 -1.67 4.43
CA PRO A 81 12.67 -2.07 4.59
C PRO A 81 11.86 -0.88 5.08
N ARG A 82 10.65 -0.73 4.55
CA ARG A 82 9.70 0.23 5.10
C ARG A 82 9.31 -0.24 6.51
N PRO A 83 9.17 0.68 7.48
CA PRO A 83 8.63 0.32 8.78
C PRO A 83 7.24 -0.31 8.62
N PRO A 84 6.96 -1.44 9.28
CA PRO A 84 5.63 -2.05 9.25
C PRO A 84 4.55 -1.09 9.72
N ALA A 85 3.35 -1.16 9.16
CA ALA A 85 2.27 -0.23 9.45
C ALA A 85 1.92 -0.17 10.96
N TYR A 86 2.01 -1.29 11.69
CA TYR A 86 1.77 -1.28 13.14
C TYR A 86 2.74 -0.39 13.93
N THR A 87 3.95 -0.14 13.41
CA THR A 87 4.94 0.72 14.07
C THR A 87 4.57 2.20 14.03
N TYR A 88 3.61 2.58 13.19
CA TYR A 88 3.08 3.94 13.14
C TYR A 88 1.96 4.19 14.15
N TRP A 89 1.57 3.21 14.97
CA TRP A 89 0.48 3.36 15.92
C TRP A 89 0.96 3.15 17.35
N SER A 90 0.51 4.01 18.25
CA SER A 90 0.80 3.87 19.67
C SER A 90 -0.38 4.34 20.52
N ARG A 91 -0.51 3.79 21.73
CA ARG A 91 -1.46 4.26 22.74
C ARG A 91 -0.92 3.92 24.12
N PRO A 92 -1.02 4.81 25.13
CA PRO A 92 -0.57 4.51 26.48
C PRO A 92 -1.13 3.18 26.99
N GLY A 93 -0.27 2.35 27.59
CA GLY A 93 -0.64 1.04 28.11
C GLY A 93 -0.93 -0.05 27.06
N THR A 94 -0.64 0.20 25.77
CA THR A 94 -0.81 -0.80 24.70
C THR A 94 0.55 -1.22 24.15
N ASP A 95 0.84 -2.51 24.17
CA ASP A 95 2.05 -3.10 23.58
C ASP A 95 1.88 -3.36 22.07
N THR A 96 2.95 -3.80 21.42
CA THR A 96 2.97 -4.11 19.98
C THR A 96 1.87 -5.09 19.58
N GLU A 97 1.65 -6.15 20.34
CA GLU A 97 0.61 -7.12 20.03
C GLU A 97 -0.80 -6.55 20.24
N GLY A 98 -0.98 -5.67 21.24
CA GLY A 98 -2.18 -4.89 21.42
C GLY A 98 -2.48 -3.96 20.24
N VAL A 99 -1.46 -3.30 19.67
CA VAL A 99 -1.59 -2.48 18.47
C VAL A 99 -2.04 -3.35 17.29
N LYS A 100 -1.36 -4.48 17.04
CA LYS A 100 -1.70 -5.39 15.93
C LYS A 100 -3.13 -5.92 16.06
N ARG A 101 -3.55 -6.32 17.26
CA ARG A 101 -4.94 -6.76 17.52
C ARG A 101 -5.94 -5.64 17.26
N ALA A 102 -5.63 -4.40 17.67
CA ALA A 102 -6.50 -3.26 17.42
C ALA A 102 -6.61 -2.95 15.91
N MET A 103 -5.50 -3.02 15.17
CA MET A 103 -5.50 -2.87 13.71
C MET A 103 -6.36 -3.95 13.05
N ALA A 104 -6.16 -5.21 13.39
CA ALA A 104 -6.99 -6.31 12.87
C ALA A 104 -8.48 -6.09 13.19
N ALA A 105 -8.81 -5.66 14.41
CA ALA A 105 -10.17 -5.33 14.80
C ALA A 105 -10.76 -4.09 14.09
N CYS A 106 -9.91 -3.20 13.58
CA CYS A 106 -10.28 -2.06 12.74
C CYS A 106 -10.36 -2.39 11.24
N GLY A 107 -10.12 -3.65 10.85
CA GLY A 107 -10.30 -4.11 9.48
C GLY A 107 -9.03 -4.13 8.62
N TYR A 108 -7.84 -3.93 9.21
CA TYR A 108 -6.58 -4.18 8.49
C TYR A 108 -6.44 -5.68 8.17
N SER A 109 -6.30 -6.03 6.89
CA SER A 109 -6.00 -7.41 6.46
C SER A 109 -4.56 -7.82 6.75
N THR A 110 -3.66 -6.84 6.78
CA THR A 110 -2.25 -6.97 7.17
C THR A 110 -1.84 -5.76 7.99
N VAL A 111 -0.89 -5.98 8.91
CA VAL A 111 -0.34 -4.93 9.79
C VAL A 111 1.07 -4.50 9.35
N ILE A 112 1.54 -5.00 8.20
CA ILE A 112 2.87 -4.75 7.66
C ILE A 112 2.82 -3.71 6.53
N GLU A 113 2.21 -4.04 5.39
CA GLU A 113 2.09 -3.14 4.23
C GLU A 113 0.64 -3.23 3.69
N PRO A 114 -0.32 -2.50 4.29
CA PRO A 114 -1.74 -2.60 3.94
C PRO A 114 -2.05 -2.32 2.47
N ILE A 115 -1.33 -1.38 1.83
CA ILE A 115 -1.55 -0.99 0.43
C ILE A 115 -1.31 -2.13 -0.56
N ASP A 116 -0.57 -3.17 -0.15
CA ASP A 116 -0.34 -4.33 -0.99
C ASP A 116 -1.62 -5.13 -1.23
N THR A 117 -2.53 -5.14 -0.26
CA THR A 117 -3.70 -6.06 -0.24
C THR A 117 -5.02 -5.39 0.12
N MET A 118 -5.02 -4.07 0.35
CA MET A 118 -6.22 -3.30 0.69
C MET A 118 -6.33 -2.07 -0.21
N LEU A 119 -7.56 -1.70 -0.55
CA LEU A 119 -7.82 -0.43 -1.23
C LEU A 119 -7.58 0.74 -0.26
N LEU A 120 -7.19 1.89 -0.81
CA LEU A 120 -6.94 3.10 -0.02
C LEU A 120 -8.16 3.51 0.81
N ASN A 121 -9.38 3.33 0.29
CA ASN A 121 -10.60 3.62 1.05
C ASN A 121 -10.74 2.77 2.32
N ASP A 122 -10.38 1.48 2.24
CA ASP A 122 -10.51 0.55 3.38
C ASP A 122 -9.41 0.79 4.40
N ILE A 123 -8.20 1.11 3.93
CA ILE A 123 -7.11 1.55 4.80
C ILE A 123 -7.53 2.84 5.52
N ALA A 124 -8.10 3.82 4.81
CA ALA A 124 -8.53 5.08 5.41
C ALA A 124 -9.63 4.88 6.46
N ALA A 125 -10.59 3.97 6.21
CA ALA A 125 -11.59 3.59 7.20
C ALA A 125 -10.94 2.97 8.45
N ALA A 126 -9.94 2.11 8.26
CA ALA A 126 -9.22 1.47 9.36
C ALA A 126 -8.33 2.47 10.15
N GLU A 127 -7.69 3.44 9.48
CA GLU A 127 -6.97 4.55 10.12
C GLU A 127 -7.91 5.36 11.02
N LEU A 128 -9.10 5.73 10.52
CA LEU A 128 -10.09 6.46 11.29
C LEU A 128 -10.57 5.66 12.51
N CYS A 129 -10.77 4.35 12.38
CA CYS A 129 -11.11 3.48 13.50
C CYS A 129 -10.02 3.46 14.58
N MET A 130 -8.74 3.42 14.19
CA MET A 130 -7.62 3.49 15.13
C MET A 130 -7.61 4.82 15.89
N ILE A 131 -7.87 5.93 15.20
CA ILE A 131 -8.01 7.26 15.81
C ILE A 131 -9.20 7.31 16.78
N ASP A 132 -10.35 6.75 16.40
CA ASP A 132 -11.54 6.67 17.27
C ASP A 132 -11.28 5.83 18.54
N LYS A 133 -10.37 4.86 18.45
CA LYS A 133 -9.85 4.06 19.59
C LYS A 133 -8.71 4.74 20.35
N GLN A 134 -8.46 6.03 20.06
CA GLN A 134 -7.47 6.87 20.72
C GLN A 134 -6.02 6.41 20.52
N PHE A 135 -5.73 5.74 19.40
CA PHE A 135 -4.35 5.53 18.98
C PHE A 135 -3.79 6.82 18.35
N ILE A 136 -2.52 7.08 18.63
CA ILE A 136 -1.73 8.15 18.06
C ILE A 136 -0.94 7.60 16.88
N TYR A 137 -1.10 8.25 15.73
CA TYR A 137 -0.33 8.04 14.53
C TYR A 137 1.04 8.71 14.65
N ALA A 138 2.10 7.98 14.38
CA ALA A 138 3.47 8.43 14.59
C ALA A 138 3.94 9.47 13.56
N LEU A 139 3.19 9.63 12.46
CA LEU A 139 3.45 10.63 11.44
C LEU A 139 2.46 11.80 11.56
N PRO A 140 2.77 12.96 10.93
CA PRO A 140 1.85 14.08 10.94
C PRO A 140 0.55 13.78 10.22
N ALA A 141 -0.51 14.54 10.52
CA ALA A 141 -1.85 14.26 10.01
C ALA A 141 -1.92 14.22 8.47
N ASN A 142 -1.05 14.95 7.76
CA ASN A 142 -0.96 14.90 6.29
C ASN A 142 -0.30 13.62 5.75
N ALA A 143 0.08 12.66 6.59
CA ALA A 143 0.44 11.31 6.17
C ALA A 143 -0.77 10.35 6.19
N LEU A 144 -1.86 10.72 6.87
CA LEU A 144 -3.11 9.96 6.83
C LEU A 144 -3.76 10.06 5.45
N LEU A 145 -4.41 8.99 5.01
CA LEU A 145 -5.08 8.97 3.72
C LEU A 145 -6.20 10.00 3.63
N CYS A 146 -6.93 10.21 4.72
CA CYS A 146 -8.01 11.20 4.77
C CYS A 146 -7.57 12.66 4.74
N LYS A 147 -6.26 12.95 4.76
CA LYS A 147 -5.72 14.31 4.61
C LYS A 147 -5.02 14.54 3.28
N ASN A 148 -4.96 13.53 2.42
CA ASN A 148 -4.38 13.61 1.09
C ASN A 148 -5.42 13.35 0.01
N PRO A 149 -5.27 13.96 -1.19
CA PRO A 149 -6.07 13.56 -2.33
C PRO A 149 -5.72 12.14 -2.78
N PRO A 150 -6.66 11.43 -3.44
CA PRO A 150 -8.04 11.86 -3.73
C PRO A 150 -8.94 11.77 -2.49
N GLY A 151 -10.05 12.52 -2.50
CA GLY A 151 -11.04 12.44 -1.42
C GLY A 151 -11.70 11.06 -1.37
N LEU A 152 -11.35 10.24 -0.38
CA LEU A 152 -11.87 8.89 -0.23
C LEU A 152 -13.26 8.88 0.43
N PRO A 153 -14.18 7.98 0.04
CA PRO A 153 -15.51 7.86 0.63
C PRO A 153 -15.51 7.75 2.17
N ALA A 154 -14.63 6.93 2.74
CA ALA A 154 -14.49 6.75 4.20
C ALA A 154 -14.18 8.06 4.95
N CYS A 155 -13.56 9.02 4.28
CA CYS A 155 -13.13 10.29 4.86
C CYS A 155 -14.19 11.39 4.79
N ARG A 156 -15.31 11.15 4.08
CA ARG A 156 -16.36 12.15 3.91
C ARG A 156 -16.94 12.57 5.26
N HIS A 157 -17.04 13.87 5.47
CA HIS A 157 -17.56 14.48 6.70
C HIS A 157 -16.79 14.14 7.99
N ARG A 158 -15.58 13.59 7.88
CA ARG A 158 -14.74 13.28 9.05
C ARG A 158 -13.82 14.46 9.37
N VAL A 159 -13.97 15.00 10.58
CA VAL A 159 -13.03 15.98 11.13
C VAL A 159 -11.98 15.22 11.93
N ILE A 160 -10.72 15.30 11.49
CA ILE A 160 -9.58 14.74 12.20
C ILE A 160 -8.93 15.87 13.00
N ASP A 161 -8.94 15.72 14.33
CA ASP A 161 -8.19 16.57 15.25
C ASP A 161 -6.70 16.17 15.22
N ALA A 162 -5.93 16.91 14.44
CA ALA A 162 -4.49 16.67 14.25
C ALA A 162 -3.69 16.73 15.54
N ALA A 163 -4.14 17.51 16.54
CA ALA A 163 -3.45 17.64 17.82
C ALA A 163 -3.64 16.40 18.71
N ARG A 164 -4.69 15.61 18.47
CA ARG A 164 -5.04 14.44 19.29
C ARG A 164 -4.83 13.11 18.59
N CYS A 165 -4.71 13.10 17.26
CA CYS A 165 -4.54 11.85 16.51
C CYS A 165 -3.10 11.53 16.15
N CYS A 166 -2.22 12.52 16.09
CA CYS A 166 -1.07 12.44 15.20
C CYS A 166 0.15 13.18 15.76
N ALA A 167 1.35 12.73 15.39
CA ALA A 167 2.56 13.42 15.76
C ALA A 167 2.60 14.83 15.14
N PRO A 168 3.19 15.83 15.82
CA PRO A 168 3.35 17.15 15.22
C PRO A 168 4.29 17.08 14.00
N PRO A 169 4.09 17.94 12.99
CA PRO A 169 5.03 18.06 11.87
C PRO A 169 6.42 18.42 12.39
N LYS A 170 7.46 17.73 11.88
CA LYS A 170 8.85 18.12 12.15
C LYS A 170 9.11 19.48 11.50
N ALA A 171 9.71 20.41 12.26
CA ALA A 171 10.14 21.69 11.72
C ALA A 171 11.25 21.47 10.65
N ALA A 172 11.24 22.28 9.59
CA ALA A 172 12.28 22.24 8.58
C ALA A 172 13.66 22.46 9.23
N GLY A 173 14.53 21.45 9.19
CA GLY A 173 15.89 21.49 9.74
C GLY A 173 16.19 20.50 10.87
N GLN A 174 15.21 19.78 11.41
CA GLN A 174 15.46 18.69 12.34
C GLN A 174 15.75 17.39 11.57
N ARG A 175 17.01 16.95 11.61
CA ARG A 175 17.45 15.61 11.19
C ARG A 175 17.06 14.58 12.24
#